data_AF-A0AAD2DPK7-F1
#
_entry.id   AF-A0AAD2DPK7-F1
#
_cell.length_a   1.000
_cell.length_b   1.000
_cell.length_c   1.000
_cell.angle_alpha   90.00
_cell.angle_beta   90.00
_cell.angle_gamma   90.00
#
_symmetry.space_group_name_H-M   'P 1'
#
loop_
_entity.id
_entity.type
_entity.pdbx_description
1 polymer ?
#
loop_
_entity_poly.entity_id
_entity_poly.type
_entity_poly.pdbx_seq_one_letter_code
_entity_poly.pdbx_strand_id
1 'polypeptide(L)'
;MSKEESPHVNKEPQDHPLLLPQILKLQLINSFPRRRVQILELIKLLCPLNSPKIPLFVYRDASMGKTSTVLEIFKHLKLPFIYSSCIACYNPKILFASILNQLLLHRKSENNGYSSAKRYEKPSDFVNLLHDALSTFIDWLEGDLEKSNSKKSASQVNGKMIYLIIDNLEHVREWDKSSNMLPFLFNLYDILQMPEGLIFTSKTSLHTYH
;
A
#
# COMPACT_ATOMS: atom_id res chain seq x y z
N MET A 1 52.58 -29.78 -12.94
CA MET A 1 51.23 -30.28 -12.61
C MET A 1 51.26 -30.60 -11.12
N SER A 2 50.52 -29.95 -10.22
CA SER A 2 49.21 -29.32 -10.35
C SER A 2 49.03 -28.23 -9.28
N LYS A 3 48.15 -27.27 -9.59
CA LYS A 3 47.79 -26.11 -8.76
C LYS A 3 46.85 -26.46 -7.60
N GLU A 4 46.85 -25.57 -6.61
CA GLU A 4 45.85 -25.35 -5.55
C GLU A 4 44.39 -25.54 -5.99
N GLU A 5 43.56 -26.01 -5.06
CA GLU A 5 42.19 -25.48 -4.91
C GLU A 5 41.70 -25.62 -3.47
N SER A 6 41.65 -24.48 -2.77
CA SER A 6 40.93 -24.30 -1.51
C SER A 6 39.41 -24.29 -1.79
N PRO A 7 38.56 -24.86 -0.92
CA PRO A 7 37.12 -24.78 -1.13
C PRO A 7 36.65 -23.36 -0.82
N HIS A 8 36.38 -22.60 -1.89
CA HIS A 8 35.69 -21.33 -1.85
C HIS A 8 34.26 -21.58 -1.37
N VAL A 9 34.01 -21.39 -0.08
CA VAL A 9 32.64 -21.34 0.47
C VAL A 9 32.03 -20.04 -0.03
N ASN A 10 31.28 -20.13 -1.13
CA ASN A 10 30.37 -19.09 -1.56
C ASN A 10 29.32 -18.90 -0.45
N LYS A 11 29.54 -17.88 0.39
CA LYS A 11 28.46 -17.29 1.17
C LYS A 11 27.59 -16.51 0.20
N GLU A 12 26.53 -17.13 -0.29
CA GLU A 12 25.37 -16.39 -0.79
C GLU A 12 24.96 -15.39 0.29
N PRO A 13 24.61 -14.14 -0.07
CA PRO A 13 23.92 -13.26 0.85
C PRO A 13 22.54 -13.88 1.11
N GLN A 14 22.41 -14.54 2.26
CA GLN A 14 21.10 -14.90 2.79
C GLN A 14 20.41 -13.59 3.15
N ASP A 15 19.67 -13.03 2.20
CA ASP A 15 18.64 -12.02 2.46
C ASP A 15 17.57 -12.68 3.33
N HIS A 16 17.84 -12.74 4.64
CA HIS A 16 16.86 -13.14 5.62
C HIS A 16 15.68 -12.17 5.50
N PRO A 17 14.45 -12.64 5.21
CA PRO A 17 13.27 -11.80 5.23
C PRO A 17 13.21 -11.15 6.61
N LEU A 18 13.25 -9.82 6.66
CA LEU A 18 13.19 -9.04 7.90
C LEU A 18 12.07 -9.61 8.80
N LEU A 19 12.46 -10.44 9.77
CA LEU A 19 11.53 -11.05 10.70
C LEU A 19 10.97 -9.91 11.54
N LEU A 20 9.69 -9.65 11.36
CA LEU A 20 8.93 -8.74 12.21
C LEU A 20 9.30 -8.99 13.68
N PRO A 21 9.79 -7.97 14.41
CA PRO A 21 10.12 -8.13 15.82
C PRO A 21 8.95 -8.79 16.55
N GLN A 22 9.22 -9.89 17.25
CA GLN A 22 8.16 -10.71 17.88
C GLN A 22 7.28 -9.86 18.82
N ILE A 23 7.86 -8.83 19.43
CA ILE A 23 7.19 -7.86 20.31
C ILE A 23 6.14 -7.04 19.54
N LEU A 24 6.48 -6.51 18.36
CA LEU A 24 5.55 -5.73 17.53
C LEU A 24 4.38 -6.59 17.07
N LYS A 25 4.68 -7.84 16.68
CA LYS A 25 3.68 -8.83 16.29
C LYS A 25 2.71 -9.15 17.45
N LEU A 26 3.22 -9.26 18.67
CA LEU A 26 2.41 -9.56 19.85
C LEU A 26 1.51 -8.39 20.25
N GLN A 27 2.01 -7.15 20.22
CA GLN A 27 1.21 -5.95 20.52
C GLN A 27 0.01 -5.81 19.58
N LEU A 28 0.22 -5.98 18.28
CA LEU A 28 -0.82 -5.90 17.27
C LEU A 28 -1.88 -7.01 17.42
N ILE A 29 -1.47 -8.24 17.75
CA ILE A 29 -2.41 -9.34 18.03
C ILE A 29 -3.27 -9.04 19.26
N ASN A 30 -2.68 -8.43 20.30
CA ASN A 30 -3.40 -8.05 21.51
C ASN A 30 -4.44 -6.95 21.26
N SER A 31 -4.19 -6.05 20.30
CA SER A 31 -5.17 -5.02 19.88
C SER A 31 -6.40 -5.62 19.18
N PHE A 32 -6.28 -6.81 18.58
CA PHE A 32 -7.40 -7.52 17.94
C PHE A 32 -7.38 -9.04 18.23
N PRO A 33 -7.73 -9.47 19.45
CA PRO A 33 -7.56 -10.86 19.89
C PRO A 33 -8.30 -11.87 19.00
N ARG A 34 -9.49 -11.49 18.50
CA ARG A 34 -10.34 -12.32 17.64
C ARG A 34 -9.91 -12.33 16.16
N ARG A 35 -8.80 -11.68 15.81
CA ARG A 35 -8.29 -11.56 14.43
C ARG A 35 -6.87 -12.05 14.25
N ARG A 36 -6.35 -12.79 15.22
CA ARG A 36 -4.96 -13.27 15.22
C ARG A 36 -4.61 -13.96 13.90
N VAL A 37 -5.45 -14.89 13.42
CA VAL A 37 -5.18 -15.63 12.18
C VAL A 37 -5.09 -14.68 10.98
N GLN A 38 -6.07 -13.78 10.83
CA GLN A 38 -6.11 -12.83 9.70
C GLN A 38 -4.95 -11.84 9.75
N ILE A 39 -4.56 -11.36 10.93
CA ILE A 39 -3.39 -10.51 11.11
C ILE A 39 -2.12 -11.24 10.69
N LEU A 40 -1.96 -12.49 11.12
CA LEU A 40 -0.80 -13.31 10.77
C LEU A 40 -0.73 -13.58 9.27
N GLU A 41 -1.85 -13.89 8.63
CA GLU A 41 -1.94 -14.07 7.18
C GLU A 41 -1.61 -12.79 6.42
N LEU A 42 -2.21 -11.66 6.80
CA LEU A 42 -1.94 -10.40 6.13
C LEU A 42 -0.48 -9.97 6.32
N ILE A 43 0.10 -10.16 7.51
CA ILE A 43 1.54 -9.93 7.73
C ILE A 43 2.39 -10.80 6.82
N LYS A 44 2.06 -12.09 6.68
CA LYS A 44 2.81 -12.99 5.79
C LYS A 44 2.73 -12.51 4.35
N LEU A 45 1.56 -12.03 3.90
CA LEU A 45 1.42 -11.43 2.57
C LEU A 45 2.18 -10.11 2.48
N LEU A 46 2.23 -9.30 3.53
CA LEU A 46 2.97 -8.03 3.59
C LEU A 46 4.49 -8.19 3.80
N CYS A 47 5.00 -9.42 3.96
CA CYS A 47 6.43 -9.71 4.05
C CYS A 47 6.92 -10.66 2.92
N PRO A 48 8.18 -10.59 2.47
CA PRO A 48 9.21 -9.62 2.85
C PRO A 48 8.81 -8.19 2.50
N LEU A 49 9.34 -7.21 3.25
CA LEU A 49 9.10 -5.80 2.97
C LEU A 49 9.65 -5.45 1.59
N ASN A 50 9.02 -4.49 0.90
CA ASN A 50 9.46 -3.97 -0.39
C ASN A 50 9.46 -4.98 -1.54
N SER A 51 8.75 -6.10 -1.39
CA SER A 51 8.47 -7.00 -2.51
C SER A 51 7.22 -6.52 -3.24
N PRO A 52 7.23 -6.37 -4.58
CA PRO A 52 6.02 -6.12 -5.37
C PRO A 52 4.99 -7.21 -5.10
N LYS A 53 3.72 -6.83 -4.96
CA LYS A 53 2.64 -7.77 -4.63
C LYS A 53 1.50 -7.62 -5.57
N ILE A 54 1.01 -8.77 -6.02
CA ILE A 54 -0.31 -8.88 -6.63
C ILE A 54 -1.31 -8.15 -5.72
N PRO A 55 -2.24 -7.36 -6.28
CA PRO A 55 -3.24 -6.65 -5.50
C PRO A 55 -3.96 -7.56 -4.50
N LEU A 56 -4.03 -7.12 -3.24
CA LEU A 56 -4.71 -7.87 -2.19
C LEU A 56 -6.18 -7.46 -2.12
N PHE A 57 -7.08 -8.44 -2.10
CA PHE A 57 -8.52 -8.22 -1.96
C PHE A 57 -9.01 -8.76 -0.62
N VAL A 58 -9.43 -7.87 0.29
CA VAL A 58 -9.89 -8.21 1.63
C VAL A 58 -11.39 -8.01 1.72
N TYR A 59 -12.14 -9.11 1.85
CA TYR A 59 -13.60 -9.07 1.90
C TYR A 59 -14.17 -9.71 3.18
N ARG A 60 -15.32 -9.21 3.61
CA ARG A 60 -16.14 -9.69 4.75
C ARG A 60 -17.42 -8.85 4.82
N ASP A 61 -18.43 -9.22 5.58
CA ASP A 61 -19.57 -8.33 5.82
C ASP A 61 -19.20 -6.98 6.46
N ALA A 62 -20.08 -5.99 6.30
CA ALA A 62 -19.94 -4.65 6.88
C ALA A 62 -19.76 -4.70 8.41
N SER A 63 -19.23 -3.63 9.00
CA SER A 63 -18.97 -3.46 10.45
C SER A 63 -18.07 -4.52 11.12
N MET A 64 -17.55 -5.49 10.38
CA MET A 64 -16.58 -6.46 10.89
C MET A 64 -15.14 -5.93 10.90
N GLY A 65 -14.91 -4.63 11.15
CA GLY A 65 -13.60 -4.00 11.44
C GLY A 65 -12.43 -4.33 10.49
N LYS A 66 -12.70 -4.67 9.21
CA LYS A 66 -11.65 -4.99 8.23
C LYS A 66 -10.68 -3.81 8.07
N THR A 67 -11.25 -2.64 7.77
CA THR A 67 -10.53 -1.38 7.60
C THR A 67 -9.67 -1.07 8.81
N SER A 68 -10.23 -1.12 10.02
CA SER A 68 -9.46 -0.84 11.23
C SER A 68 -8.31 -1.83 11.43
N THR A 69 -8.52 -3.12 11.13
CA THR A 69 -7.46 -4.12 11.23
C THR A 69 -6.34 -3.85 10.23
N VAL A 70 -6.68 -3.61 8.95
CA VAL A 70 -5.70 -3.29 7.90
C VAL A 70 -4.91 -2.05 8.29
N LEU A 71 -5.58 -0.93 8.57
CA LEU A 71 -4.91 0.33 8.91
C LEU A 71 -4.04 0.20 10.16
N GLU A 72 -4.46 -0.57 11.16
CA GLU A 72 -3.69 -0.74 12.38
C GLU A 72 -2.46 -1.64 12.16
N ILE A 73 -2.55 -2.66 11.30
CA ILE A 73 -1.38 -3.42 10.81
C ILE A 73 -0.38 -2.45 10.17
N PHE A 74 -0.84 -1.61 9.24
CA PHE A 74 0.04 -0.66 8.55
C PHE A 74 0.72 0.33 9.49
N LYS A 75 -0.01 0.89 10.45
CA LYS A 75 0.55 1.79 11.49
C LYS A 75 1.56 1.06 12.38
N HIS A 76 1.24 -0.14 12.85
CA HIS A 76 2.15 -0.92 13.71
C HIS A 76 3.42 -1.34 12.99
N LEU A 77 3.30 -1.69 11.71
CA LEU A 77 4.41 -2.01 10.82
C LEU A 77 5.10 -0.75 10.28
N LYS A 78 4.60 0.46 10.59
CA LYS A 78 5.09 1.74 10.05
C LYS A 78 5.33 1.67 8.53
N LEU A 79 4.44 0.99 7.81
CA LEU A 79 4.52 0.92 6.34
C LEU A 79 3.93 2.19 5.76
N PRO A 80 4.54 2.82 4.76
CA PRO A 80 3.94 3.95 4.06
C PRO A 80 2.66 3.52 3.35
N PHE A 81 1.56 4.22 3.59
CA PHE A 81 0.30 3.97 2.88
C PHE A 81 -0.50 5.25 2.68
N ILE A 82 -1.34 5.25 1.66
CA ILE A 82 -2.46 6.18 1.51
C ILE A 82 -3.77 5.43 1.68
N TYR A 83 -4.79 6.13 2.15
CA TYR A 83 -6.10 5.56 2.37
C TYR A 83 -7.17 6.39 1.68
N SER A 84 -8.01 5.73 0.89
CA SER A 84 -9.16 6.37 0.25
C SER A 84 -10.38 5.46 0.38
N SER A 85 -11.47 6.00 0.95
CA SER A 85 -12.76 5.31 1.02
C SER A 85 -13.64 5.71 -0.15
N CYS A 86 -14.22 4.72 -0.84
CA CYS A 86 -15.21 4.91 -1.90
C CYS A 86 -16.55 5.47 -1.39
N ILE A 87 -16.79 5.46 -0.07
CA ILE A 87 -17.94 6.16 0.54
C ILE A 87 -17.68 7.67 0.53
N ALA A 88 -16.47 8.09 0.95
CA ALA A 88 -16.08 9.50 0.95
C ALA A 88 -15.81 10.02 -0.49
N CYS A 89 -15.30 9.13 -1.35
CA CYS A 89 -14.99 9.42 -2.74
C CYS A 89 -16.09 8.86 -3.64
N TYR A 90 -17.22 9.56 -3.76
CA TYR A 90 -18.42 9.05 -4.45
C TYR A 90 -18.35 9.06 -6.00
N ASN A 91 -17.19 9.33 -6.58
CA ASN A 91 -16.95 9.20 -8.02
C ASN A 91 -15.43 9.07 -8.31
N PRO A 92 -15.04 8.63 -9.52
CA PRO A 92 -13.63 8.47 -9.89
C PRO A 92 -12.81 9.74 -9.69
N LYS A 93 -13.41 10.91 -10.01
CA LYS A 93 -12.68 12.18 -9.96
C LYS A 93 -12.19 12.49 -8.54
N ILE A 94 -13.07 12.27 -7.57
CA ILE A 94 -12.78 12.52 -6.15
C ILE A 94 -11.81 11.46 -5.61
N LEU A 95 -11.95 10.19 -5.99
CA LEU A 95 -11.03 9.12 -5.56
C LEU A 95 -9.60 9.45 -5.98
N PHE A 96 -9.39 9.71 -7.26
CA PHE A 96 -8.08 10.02 -7.82
C PHE A 96 -7.49 11.31 -7.25
N ALA A 97 -8.32 12.35 -7.05
CA ALA A 97 -7.86 13.56 -6.38
C ALA A 97 -7.46 13.30 -4.91
N SER A 98 -8.18 12.43 -4.19
CA SER A 98 -7.83 12.02 -2.81
C SER A 98 -6.47 11.33 -2.77
N ILE A 99 -6.22 10.40 -3.70
CA ILE A 99 -4.96 9.67 -3.84
C ILE A 99 -3.80 10.64 -4.11
N LEU A 100 -3.91 11.47 -5.15
CA LEU A 100 -2.85 12.39 -5.56
C LEU A 100 -2.56 13.45 -4.48
N ASN A 101 -3.60 13.97 -3.82
CA ASN A 101 -3.39 14.96 -2.75
C ASN A 101 -2.62 14.36 -1.57
N GLN A 102 -2.88 13.10 -1.20
CA GLN A 102 -2.14 12.43 -0.13
C GLN A 102 -0.68 12.18 -0.51
N LEU A 103 -0.41 11.72 -1.73
CA LEU A 103 0.96 11.51 -2.23
C LEU A 103 1.77 12.81 -2.29
N LEU A 104 1.13 13.90 -2.71
CA LEU A 104 1.76 15.22 -2.83
C LEU A 104 1.76 16.03 -1.54
N LEU A 105 1.35 15.43 -0.40
CA LEU A 105 1.19 16.10 0.89
C LEU A 105 0.34 17.38 0.83
N HIS A 106 -0.59 17.43 -0.11
CA HIS A 106 -1.45 18.58 -0.38
C HIS A 106 -2.72 18.52 0.46
N ARG A 107 -2.99 19.61 1.18
CA ARG A 107 -4.24 19.77 1.94
C ARG A 107 -5.12 20.82 1.29
N LYS A 108 -6.36 20.44 0.95
CA LYS A 108 -7.40 21.40 0.55
C LYS A 108 -7.66 22.35 1.70
N SER A 109 -7.58 23.65 1.43
CA SER A 109 -7.72 24.71 2.43
C SER A 109 -8.33 25.96 1.79
N GLU A 110 -8.82 26.88 2.61
CA GLU A 110 -9.32 28.17 2.11
C GLU A 110 -8.26 28.90 1.29
N ASN A 111 -7.00 28.83 1.71
CA ASN A 111 -5.86 29.47 1.05
C ASN A 111 -5.64 28.99 -0.39
N ASN A 112 -6.11 27.79 -0.76
CA ASN A 112 -6.03 27.27 -2.12
C ASN A 112 -7.39 27.08 -2.79
N GLY A 113 -8.45 27.71 -2.26
CA GLY A 113 -9.80 27.60 -2.78
C GLY A 113 -10.32 26.16 -2.82
N TYR A 114 -9.86 25.32 -1.88
CA TYR A 114 -10.17 23.88 -1.81
C TYR A 114 -9.84 23.08 -3.09
N SER A 115 -8.90 23.59 -3.90
CA SER A 115 -8.50 22.97 -5.16
C SER A 115 -7.65 21.71 -4.96
N SER A 116 -7.68 20.78 -5.93
CA SER A 116 -6.78 19.62 -5.95
C SER A 116 -5.36 20.03 -6.33
N ALA A 117 -4.37 19.25 -5.89
CA ALA A 117 -2.96 19.49 -6.19
C ALA A 117 -2.67 19.47 -7.70
N LYS A 118 -3.36 18.59 -8.42
CA LYS A 118 -3.28 18.44 -9.88
C LYS A 118 -4.68 18.35 -10.46
N ARG A 119 -4.81 18.82 -11.69
CA ARG A 119 -6.00 18.62 -12.53
C ARG A 119 -5.65 17.61 -13.62
N TYR A 120 -6.62 16.81 -14.01
CA TYR A 120 -6.48 15.86 -15.11
C TYR A 120 -7.85 15.73 -15.80
N GLU A 121 -7.84 15.51 -17.10
CA GLU A 121 -9.06 15.47 -17.92
C GLU A 121 -9.40 14.05 -18.37
N LYS A 122 -8.37 13.20 -18.57
CA LYS A 122 -8.51 11.82 -19.02
C LYS A 122 -7.90 10.82 -18.03
N PRO A 123 -8.31 9.54 -18.04
CA PRO A 123 -7.72 8.51 -17.18
C PRO A 123 -6.20 8.33 -17.37
N SER A 124 -5.69 8.49 -18.60
CA SER A 124 -4.25 8.44 -18.89
C SER A 124 -3.46 9.52 -18.16
N ASP A 125 -4.02 10.72 -18.08
CA ASP A 125 -3.40 11.84 -17.38
C ASP A 125 -3.27 11.52 -15.88
N PHE A 126 -4.29 10.87 -15.30
CA PHE A 126 -4.24 10.40 -13.92
C PHE A 126 -3.14 9.36 -13.70
N VAL A 127 -3.01 8.38 -14.60
CA VAL A 127 -1.95 7.35 -14.51
C VAL A 127 -0.57 8.00 -14.51
N ASN A 128 -0.32 8.93 -15.43
CA ASN A 128 0.96 9.64 -15.50
C ASN A 128 1.24 10.44 -14.22
N LEU A 129 0.23 11.19 -13.75
CA LEU A 129 0.37 11.97 -12.50
C LEU A 129 0.57 11.07 -11.28
N LEU A 130 -0.07 9.91 -11.24
CA LEU A 130 0.09 8.94 -10.17
C LEU A 130 1.50 8.35 -10.20
N HIS A 131 1.98 7.94 -11.37
CA HIS A 131 3.33 7.44 -11.58
C HIS A 131 4.38 8.47 -11.13
N ASP A 132 4.25 9.73 -11.55
CA ASP A 132 5.17 10.81 -11.17
C ASP A 132 5.16 11.06 -9.65
N ALA A 133 3.97 11.07 -9.04
CA ALA A 133 3.81 11.28 -7.61
C ALA A 133 4.40 10.11 -6.79
N LEU A 134 4.18 8.87 -7.23
CA LEU A 134 4.76 7.69 -6.62
C LEU A 134 6.29 7.69 -6.74
N SER A 135 6.82 8.02 -7.92
CA SER A 135 8.27 8.08 -8.17
C SER A 135 8.93 9.09 -7.24
N THR A 136 8.38 10.31 -7.18
CA THR A 136 8.87 11.37 -6.29
C THR A 136 8.82 10.95 -4.82
N PHE A 137 7.77 10.24 -4.41
CA PHE A 137 7.62 9.78 -3.03
C PHE A 137 8.62 8.67 -2.68
N ILE A 138 8.85 7.73 -3.59
CA ILE A 138 9.85 6.67 -3.42
C ILE A 138 11.24 7.29 -3.31
N ASP A 139 11.62 8.20 -4.21
CA ASP A 139 12.91 8.91 -4.17
C ASP A 139 13.11 9.64 -2.83
N TRP A 140 12.04 10.27 -2.33
CA TRP A 140 12.05 10.92 -1.02
C TRP A 140 12.28 9.93 0.13
N LEU A 141 11.61 8.77 0.12
CA LEU A 141 11.81 7.70 1.11
C LEU A 141 13.23 7.15 1.09
N GLU A 142 13.83 7.00 -0.09
CA GLU A 142 15.21 6.53 -0.22
C GLU A 142 16.22 7.56 0.33
N GLY A 143 16.04 8.84 -0.01
CA GLY A 143 16.90 9.92 0.48
C GLY A 143 16.83 10.18 1.99
N ASP A 144 15.68 9.93 2.63
CA ASP A 144 15.54 10.04 4.10
C ASP A 144 16.23 8.87 4.83
N LEU A 145 16.18 7.68 4.25
CA LEU A 145 16.79 6.48 4.83
C LEU A 145 18.32 6.59 4.89
N GLU A 146 18.97 7.16 3.87
CA GLU A 146 20.42 7.35 3.82
C GLU A 146 20.92 8.33 4.90
N LYS A 147 20.14 9.36 5.21
CA LYS A 147 20.47 10.36 6.25
C LYS A 147 20.30 9.82 7.68
N SER A 148 19.41 8.84 7.87
CA SER A 148 19.08 8.28 9.20
C SER A 148 20.05 7.21 9.73
N ASN A 149 21.03 6.78 8.94
CA ASN A 149 21.96 5.68 9.27
C ASN A 149 22.92 5.93 10.45
N SER A 150 22.85 7.06 11.15
CA SER A 150 23.72 7.37 12.29
C SER A 150 23.21 6.89 13.66
N LYS A 151 21.95 6.43 13.80
CA LYS A 151 21.40 5.87 15.06
C LYS A 151 20.23 4.91 14.80
N LYS A 152 20.49 3.67 14.37
CA LYS A 152 19.44 2.65 14.22
C LYS A 152 19.19 1.92 15.54
N SER A 153 18.05 2.19 16.18
CA SER A 153 17.54 1.39 17.31
C SER A 153 16.81 0.13 16.78
N ALA A 154 16.83 -0.94 17.56
CA ALA A 154 16.33 -2.27 17.20
C ALA A 154 14.78 -2.38 17.04
N SER A 155 14.05 -1.28 16.87
CA SER A 155 12.58 -1.20 16.95
C SER A 155 11.84 -0.82 15.66
N GLN A 156 12.52 -0.61 14.53
CA GLN A 156 11.89 0.11 13.41
C GLN A 156 11.65 -0.77 12.18
N VAL A 157 10.38 -1.14 11.96
CA VAL A 157 9.92 -1.59 10.64
C VAL A 157 9.80 -0.34 9.76
N ASN A 158 10.37 -0.35 8.56
CA ASN A 158 10.24 0.73 7.58
C ASN A 158 10.40 0.16 6.16
N GLY A 159 9.34 0.25 5.35
CA GLY A 159 9.35 -0.14 3.94
C GLY A 159 9.61 1.07 3.04
N LYS A 160 10.26 0.85 1.89
CA LYS A 160 10.40 1.78 0.76
C LYS A 160 9.19 1.79 -0.18
N MET A 161 8.38 0.74 -0.11
CA MET A 161 7.16 0.57 -0.91
C MET A 161 5.97 1.27 -0.25
N ILE A 162 5.22 2.01 -1.05
CA ILE A 162 3.96 2.65 -0.64
C ILE A 162 2.76 1.79 -1.02
N TYR A 163 1.76 1.75 -0.14
CA TYR A 163 0.53 0.99 -0.36
C TYR A 163 -0.67 1.90 -0.57
N LEU A 164 -1.46 1.65 -1.62
CA LEU A 164 -2.74 2.31 -1.86
C LEU A 164 -3.86 1.43 -1.32
N ILE A 165 -4.52 1.89 -0.25
CA ILE A 165 -5.65 1.20 0.36
C ILE A 165 -6.94 1.85 -0.12
N ILE A 166 -7.70 1.12 -0.94
CA ILE A 166 -8.99 1.55 -1.49
C ILE A 166 -10.10 0.79 -0.77
N ASP A 167 -10.84 1.50 0.09
CA ASP A 167 -11.87 0.92 0.95
C ASP A 167 -13.29 1.06 0.40
N ASN A 168 -14.14 0.12 0.80
CA ASN A 168 -15.56 0.04 0.44
C ASN A 168 -15.79 -0.06 -1.07
N LEU A 169 -15.01 -0.90 -1.76
CA LEU A 169 -15.00 -0.99 -3.22
C LEU A 169 -16.38 -1.31 -3.82
N GLU A 170 -17.31 -1.91 -3.06
CA GLU A 170 -18.69 -2.16 -3.50
C GLU A 170 -19.41 -0.91 -4.03
N HIS A 171 -19.08 0.26 -3.49
CA HIS A 171 -19.71 1.52 -3.89
C HIS A 171 -19.27 2.00 -5.27
N VAL A 172 -18.14 1.49 -5.79
CA VAL A 172 -17.69 1.83 -7.15
C VAL A 172 -18.73 1.42 -8.20
N ARG A 173 -19.53 0.38 -7.92
CA ARG A 173 -20.63 -0.06 -8.81
C ARG A 173 -21.70 1.00 -9.02
N GLU A 174 -21.92 1.83 -8.00
CA GLU A 174 -22.93 2.88 -7.97
C GLU A 174 -22.46 4.16 -8.68
N TRP A 175 -21.16 4.23 -9.05
CA TRP A 175 -20.63 5.40 -9.74
C TRP A 175 -21.03 5.44 -11.21
N ASP A 176 -21.16 6.65 -11.75
CA ASP A 176 -21.28 6.86 -13.18
C ASP A 176 -20.10 6.20 -13.91
N LYS A 177 -20.39 5.39 -14.93
CA LYS A 177 -19.40 4.62 -15.72
C LYS A 177 -18.62 3.58 -14.90
N SER A 178 -19.25 3.00 -13.87
CA SER A 178 -18.67 1.94 -13.03
C SER A 178 -18.13 0.74 -13.82
N SER A 179 -18.72 0.43 -14.98
CA SER A 179 -18.30 -0.66 -15.89
C SER A 179 -16.84 -0.58 -16.32
N ASN A 180 -16.30 0.63 -16.44
CA ASN A 180 -14.91 0.85 -16.87
C ASN A 180 -13.99 1.09 -15.68
N MET A 181 -14.55 1.52 -14.55
CA MET A 181 -13.79 1.92 -13.37
C MET A 181 -13.24 0.72 -12.60
N LEU A 182 -14.05 -0.33 -12.40
CA LEU A 182 -13.61 -1.53 -11.69
C LEU A 182 -12.48 -2.26 -12.43
N PRO A 183 -12.58 -2.53 -13.75
CA PRO A 183 -11.45 -3.08 -14.51
C PRO A 183 -10.21 -2.18 -14.45
N PHE A 184 -10.39 -0.86 -14.55
CA PHE A 184 -9.28 0.08 -14.44
C PHE A 184 -8.56 -0.01 -13.09
N LEU A 185 -9.31 -0.04 -11.97
CA LEU A 185 -8.74 -0.16 -10.64
C LEU A 185 -8.01 -1.49 -10.44
N PHE A 186 -8.59 -2.61 -10.88
CA PHE A 186 -7.94 -3.92 -10.75
C PHE A 186 -6.68 -4.05 -11.61
N ASN A 187 -6.67 -3.43 -12.79
CA ASN A 187 -5.51 -3.42 -13.69
C ASN A 187 -4.50 -2.31 -13.34
N LEU A 188 -4.75 -1.49 -12.31
CA LEU A 188 -3.88 -0.36 -12.00
C LEU A 188 -2.45 -0.80 -11.69
N TYR A 189 -2.29 -1.96 -11.03
CA TYR A 189 -0.98 -2.56 -10.75
C TYR A 189 -0.20 -2.86 -12.05
N ASP A 190 -0.86 -3.45 -13.05
CA ASP A 190 -0.24 -3.77 -14.33
C ASP A 190 0.02 -2.51 -15.19
N ILE A 191 -0.83 -1.50 -15.04
CA ILE A 191 -0.71 -0.22 -15.74
C ILE A 191 0.46 0.61 -15.20
N LEU A 192 0.66 0.64 -13.87
CA LEU A 192 1.69 1.46 -13.24
C LEU A 192 3.09 0.87 -13.41
N GLN A 193 3.23 -0.46 -13.37
CA GLN A 193 4.54 -1.14 -13.45
C GLN A 193 5.56 -0.62 -12.42
N MET A 194 5.09 -0.18 -11.26
CA MET A 194 5.89 0.40 -10.19
C MET A 194 5.89 -0.51 -8.95
N PRO A 195 6.82 -0.31 -8.00
CA PRO A 195 6.84 -1.07 -6.76
C PRO A 195 5.87 -0.47 -5.73
N GLU A 196 4.57 -0.46 -6.03
CA GLU A 196 3.48 -0.10 -5.11
C GLU A 196 2.60 -1.31 -4.73
N GLY A 197 1.95 -1.22 -3.58
CA GLY A 197 1.04 -2.26 -3.11
C GLY A 197 -0.40 -1.81 -3.23
N LEU A 198 -1.24 -2.56 -3.95
CA LEU A 198 -2.68 -2.30 -3.99
C LEU A 198 -3.41 -3.18 -2.98
N ILE A 199 -4.25 -2.56 -2.16
CA ILE A 199 -5.16 -3.28 -1.25
C ILE A 199 -6.57 -2.75 -1.45
N PHE A 200 -7.48 -3.64 -1.81
CA PHE A 200 -8.91 -3.38 -1.89
C PHE A 200 -9.61 -3.98 -0.68
N THR A 201 -10.48 -3.21 -0.03
CA THR A 201 -11.39 -3.74 0.98
C THR A 201 -12.84 -3.64 0.50
N SER A 202 -13.62 -4.69 0.72
CA SER A 202 -15.03 -4.72 0.32
C SER A 202 -15.94 -5.46 1.30
N LYS A 203 -17.23 -5.10 1.29
CA LYS A 203 -18.30 -5.90 1.91
C LYS A 203 -18.64 -7.19 1.16
N THR A 204 -18.30 -7.29 -0.13
CA THR A 204 -18.63 -8.42 -1.00
C THR A 204 -17.38 -9.14 -1.51
N SER A 205 -17.51 -10.43 -1.83
CA SER A 205 -16.40 -11.22 -2.40
C SER A 205 -16.01 -10.74 -3.80
N LEU A 206 -14.75 -10.97 -4.20
CA LEU A 206 -14.24 -10.57 -5.52
C LEU A 206 -15.10 -11.10 -6.69
N HIS A 207 -15.65 -12.31 -6.58
CA HIS A 207 -16.49 -12.92 -7.62
C HIS A 207 -17.72 -12.10 -8.02
N THR A 208 -18.21 -11.20 -7.16
CA THR A 208 -19.36 -10.38 -7.52
C THR A 208 -19.00 -9.30 -8.54
N TYR A 209 -17.71 -9.00 -8.75
CA TYR A 209 -17.20 -7.89 -9.57
C TYR A 209 -16.99 -8.25 -11.05
N HIS A 210 -17.30 -9.48 -11.43
CA HIS A 210 -17.20 -9.98 -12.80
C HIS A 210 -18.58 -10.10 -13.45
#